data_AF-A0A1A8RQV2-F1
#
_entry.id   AF-A0A1A8RQV2-F1
#
_cell.length_a   1.000
_cell.length_b   1.000
_cell.length_c   1.000
_cell.angle_alpha   90.00
_cell.angle_beta   90.00
_cell.angle_gamma   90.00
#
_symmetry.space_group_name_H-M   'P 1'
#
loop_
_entity.id
_entity.type
_entity.pdbx_description
1 polymer ?
#
loop_
_entity_poly.entity_id
_entity_poly.type
_entity_poly.pdbx_seq_one_letter_code
_entity_poly.pdbx_strand_id
1 'polypeptide(L)' 'EMKRELVGVVEPVPRDETYCDPPALFHVSGDYSFIRYFTRTIYQFQFQKALCDAAGHTGHLSSCDITGST' A
#
# COMPACT_ATOMS: atom_id res chain seq x y z
N GLU A 1 -14.68 -11.39 10.43
CA GLU A 1 -15.25 -10.02 10.67
C GLU A 1 -14.44 -8.92 9.97
N MET A 2 -13.17 -8.66 10.34
CA MET A 2 -12.35 -7.55 9.80
C MET A 2 -12.31 -7.42 8.26
N LYS A 3 -12.28 -8.53 7.51
CA LYS A 3 -12.31 -8.51 6.03
C LYS A 3 -13.55 -7.82 5.47
N ARG A 4 -14.72 -8.03 6.09
CA ARG A 4 -15.98 -7.42 5.65
C ARG A 4 -16.01 -5.93 5.99
N GLU A 5 -15.60 -5.59 7.20
CA GLU A 5 -15.70 -4.21 7.72
C GLU A 5 -14.64 -3.25 7.14
N LEU A 6 -13.38 -3.69 7.06
CA LEU A 6 -12.27 -2.83 6.66
C LEU A 6 -11.98 -2.88 5.15
N VAL A 7 -12.22 -4.04 4.52
CA VAL A 7 -11.85 -4.29 3.12
C VAL A 7 -13.08 -4.43 2.22
N GLY A 8 -14.28 -4.63 2.78
CA GLY A 8 -15.50 -4.82 2.00
C GLY A 8 -15.57 -6.16 1.27
N VAL A 9 -14.85 -7.18 1.76
CA VAL A 9 -14.77 -8.51 1.12
C VAL A 9 -15.32 -9.59 2.05
N VAL A 10 -16.13 -10.49 1.49
CA VAL A 10 -16.72 -11.65 2.17
C VAL A 10 -16.09 -12.95 1.67
N GLU A 11 -15.97 -13.92 2.57
CA GLU A 11 -15.56 -15.27 2.24
C GLU A 11 -16.64 -15.97 1.38
N PRO A 12 -16.24 -16.73 0.34
CA PRO A 12 -17.22 -17.42 -0.52
C PRO A 12 -17.87 -18.62 0.17
N VAL A 13 -17.24 -19.16 1.21
CA VAL A 13 -17.73 -20.27 2.04
C VAL A 13 -17.38 -20.00 3.50
N PRO A 14 -18.24 -20.39 4.46
CA PRO A 14 -17.92 -20.26 5.89
C PRO A 14 -16.62 -20.98 6.25
N ARG A 15 -15.83 -20.39 7.16
CA ARG A 15 -14.58 -20.93 7.68
C ARG A 15 -14.70 -21.01 9.20
N ASP A 16 -14.34 -22.15 9.79
CA ASP A 16 -14.24 -22.32 11.23
C ASP A 16 -12.79 -22.16 11.71
N GLU A 17 -12.55 -22.36 13.00
CA GLU A 17 -11.22 -22.21 13.63
C GLU A 17 -10.22 -23.30 13.23
N THR A 18 -10.63 -24.30 12.44
CA THR A 18 -9.68 -25.28 11.86
C THR A 18 -8.89 -24.68 10.70
N TYR A 19 -9.34 -23.54 10.16
CA TYR A 19 -8.65 -22.78 9.14
C TYR A 19 -7.71 -21.75 9.76
N CYS A 20 -6.52 -21.64 9.20
CA CYS A 20 -5.62 -20.52 9.43
C CYS A 20 -5.38 -19.81 8.09
N ASP A 21 -6.35 -19.00 7.67
CA ASP A 21 -6.33 -18.32 6.38
C ASP A 21 -5.17 -17.30 6.22
N PRO A 22 -4.77 -16.50 7.23
CA PRO A 22 -3.72 -15.49 7.04
C PRO A 22 -2.34 -16.04 6.64
N PRO A 23 -1.82 -17.15 7.22
CA PRO A 23 -0.56 -17.78 6.78
C PRO A 23 -0.52 -18.32 5.35
N ALA A 24 -1.66 -18.41 4.65
CA ALA A 24 -1.67 -18.68 3.20
C ALA A 24 -0.96 -17.58 2.38
N LEU A 25 -0.72 -16.41 2.99
CA LEU A 25 0.10 -15.34 2.44
C LEU A 25 1.57 -15.48 2.90
N PHE A 26 2.49 -15.38 1.95
CA PHE A 26 3.95 -15.51 2.17
C PHE A 26 4.48 -14.67 3.33
N HIS A 27 4.04 -13.42 3.48
CA HIS A 27 4.57 -12.54 4.53
C HIS A 27 4.22 -13.00 5.94
N VAL A 28 3.10 -13.70 6.11
CA VAL A 28 2.67 -14.19 7.41
C VAL A 28 3.39 -15.50 7.76
N SER A 29 3.46 -16.45 6.82
CA SER A 29 4.18 -17.72 7.04
C SER A 29 5.71 -17.59 6.99
N GLY A 30 6.22 -16.59 6.28
CA GLY A 30 7.65 -16.28 6.16
C GLY A 30 8.18 -15.28 7.18
N ASP A 31 7.39 -14.88 8.17
CA ASP A 31 7.78 -13.95 9.25
C ASP A 31 8.34 -12.59 8.73
N TYR A 32 7.67 -12.00 7.74
CA TYR A 32 8.03 -10.70 7.18
C TYR A 32 7.05 -9.60 7.61
N SER A 33 7.59 -8.47 8.08
CA SER A 33 6.78 -7.30 8.44
C SER A 33 5.92 -6.78 7.26
N PHE A 34 4.62 -6.56 7.52
CA PHE A 34 3.65 -6.14 6.51
C PHE A 34 3.40 -4.63 6.45
N ILE A 35 3.54 -3.92 7.58
CA ILE A 35 3.17 -2.50 7.67
C ILE A 35 4.00 -1.60 6.75
N ARG A 36 5.20 -2.04 6.36
CA ARG A 36 6.08 -1.35 5.42
C ARG A 36 5.43 -1.05 4.07
N TYR A 37 4.49 -1.88 3.61
CA TYR A 37 3.80 -1.66 2.34
C TYR A 37 2.82 -0.48 2.42
N PHE A 38 2.14 -0.35 3.57
CA PHE A 38 1.23 0.77 3.83
C PHE A 38 2.00 2.08 3.95
N THR A 39 3.03 2.13 4.81
CA THR A 39 3.78 3.37 5.07
C THR A 39 4.58 3.85 3.87
N ARG A 40 5.25 2.93 3.14
CA ARG A 40 5.97 3.28 1.91
C ARG A 40 5.05 3.95 0.88
N THR A 41 3.80 3.50 0.77
CA THR A 41 2.83 4.08 -0.18
C THR A 41 2.39 5.49 0.22
N ILE A 42 2.39 5.83 1.50
CA ILE A 42 2.17 7.22 1.93
C ILE A 42 3.41 8.07 1.59
N TYR A 43 4.59 7.60 1.97
CA TYR A 43 5.84 8.33 1.77
C TYR A 43 6.18 8.56 0.30
N GLN A 44 5.90 7.59 -0.59
CA GLN A 44 6.20 7.75 -2.02
C GLN A 44 5.52 8.99 -2.63
N PHE A 45 4.28 9.30 -2.21
CA PHE A 45 3.55 10.45 -2.74
C PHE A 45 3.87 11.75 -1.99
N GLN A 46 4.25 11.66 -0.70
CA GLN A 46 4.80 12.81 0.00
C GLN A 46 6.10 13.28 -0.66
N PHE A 47 7.00 12.35 -0.99
CA PHE A 47 8.24 12.67 -1.69
C PHE A 47 7.99 13.15 -3.11
N GLN A 48 7.16 12.45 -3.89
CA GLN A 48 6.85 12.88 -5.26
C GLN A 48 6.30 14.31 -5.28
N LYS A 49 5.32 14.63 -4.42
CA LYS A 49 4.76 15.98 -4.36
C LYS A 49 5.83 17.02 -4.00
N ALA A 50 6.62 16.77 -2.95
CA ALA A 50 7.63 17.72 -2.50
C ALA A 50 8.71 17.98 -3.57
N LEU A 51 9.15 16.93 -4.28
CA LEU A 51 10.15 17.05 -5.33
C LEU A 51 9.59 17.75 -6.57
N CYS A 52 8.34 17.49 -6.95
CA CYS A 52 7.67 18.18 -8.05
C CYS A 52 7.46 19.67 -7.79
N ASP A 53 7.10 20.03 -6.56
CA ASP A 53 6.99 21.43 -6.14
C ASP A 53 8.37 22.13 -6.23
N ALA A 54 9.44 21.46 -5.81
CA ALA A 54 10.82 21.98 -5.92
C ALA A 54 11.32 22.09 -7.37
N ALA A 55 10.90 21.18 -8.26
CA ALA A 55 11.21 21.20 -9.68
C ALA A 55 10.40 22.25 -10.49
N GLY A 56 9.48 22.97 -9.84
CA GLY A 56 8.64 23.98 -10.49
C GLY A 56 7.58 23.39 -11.43
N HIS A 57 7.20 22.12 -11.24
CA HIS A 57 6.17 21.48 -12.07
C HIS A 57 4.81 22.18 -11.90
N THR A 58 4.14 22.46 -13.02
CA THR A 58 2.78 23.00 -13.04
C THR A 58 1.86 22.03 -13.79
N GLY A 59 0.82 21.53 -13.11
CA GLY A 59 -0.12 20.56 -13.69
C GLY A 59 -0.43 19.38 -12.77
N HIS A 60 -0.92 18.29 -13.34
CA HIS A 60 -1.24 17.08 -12.57
C HIS A 60 0.03 16.44 -11.99
N LEU A 61 -0.01 16.07 -10.71
CA LEU A 61 1.13 15.43 -10.03
C LEU A 61 1.58 14.13 -10.73
N SER A 62 0.64 13.39 -11.33
CA SER A 62 0.92 12.15 -12.06
C SER A 62 1.73 12.34 -13.35
N SER A 63 1.80 13.56 -13.88
CA SER A 63 2.59 13.89 -15.07
C SER A 63 3.89 14.63 -14.76
N CYS A 64 4.22 14.78 -13.47
CA CYS A 64 5.47 15.41 -13.07
C CYS A 64 6.66 14.49 -13.37
N ASP A 65 7.73 15.09 -13.90
CA ASP A 65 9.04 14.49 -14.05
C ASP A 65 10.08 15.40 -13.39
N ILE A 66 10.92 14.84 -12.53
CA ILE A 66 11.94 15.57 -11.77
C ILE A 66 13.31 15.53 -12.46
N THR A 67 13.41 14.89 -13.63
CA THR A 67 14.63 14.80 -14.41
C THR A 67 15.14 16.20 -14.78
N GLY A 68 16.41 16.49 -14.47
CA GLY A 68 17.04 17.78 -14.78
C GLY A 68 16.83 18.88 -13.73
N SER A 69 16.08 18.62 -12.66
CA SER A 69 16.00 19.50 -11.49
C SER A 69 17.21 19.29 -10.58
N THR A 70 18.08 20.31 -10.44
CA THR A 70 19.26 20.31 -9.56
C THR A 70 19.02 21.04 -8.25
#